data_AF-A0A3S5EPC4-F1
#
_entry.id   AF-A0A3S5EPC4-F1
#
_cell.length_a   1.000
_cell.length_b   1.000
_cell.length_c   1.000
_cell.angle_alpha   90.00
_cell.angle_beta   90.00
_cell.angle_gamma   90.00
#
_symmetry.space_group_name_H-M   'P 1'
#
loop_
_entity.id
_entity.type
_entity.pdbx_description
1 polymer ?
#
loop_
_entity_poly.entity_id
_entity_poly.type
_entity_poly.pdbx_seq_one_letter_code
_entity_poly.pdbx_strand_id
1 'polypeptide(L)'
;MGNTINVQGSYIDIHDNETVNLSVSGAEVNVDRAVVPAGKEASVGKSEEEIARGIEELMPLFTVKSQWVAIYRVLVDFYGWPGELTAFCQRAEQLPFSHALDYPCDYQAVQKAKNGILDKHYKHWESFSLTDKVNTCFSRQKLIADRLLTFLR
;
A
#
# COMPACT_ATOMS: atom_id res chain seq x y z
N MET A 1 -26.62 20.28 -23.64
CA MET A 1 -25.30 20.94 -23.69
C MET A 1 -24.30 19.95 -23.13
N GLY A 2 -23.43 19.39 -23.98
CA GLY A 2 -22.42 18.40 -23.56
C GLY A 2 -21.16 19.10 -23.07
N ASN A 3 -20.66 18.71 -21.91
CA ASN A 3 -19.39 19.24 -21.40
C ASN A 3 -18.24 18.66 -22.22
N THR A 4 -17.47 19.53 -22.89
CA THR A 4 -16.24 19.14 -23.58
C THR A 4 -15.13 19.06 -22.55
N ILE A 5 -14.55 17.87 -22.34
CA ILE A 5 -13.44 17.66 -21.43
C ILE A 5 -12.17 17.57 -22.25
N ASN A 6 -11.19 18.43 -21.94
CA ASN A 6 -9.85 18.33 -22.51
C ASN A 6 -8.97 17.54 -21.54
N VAL A 7 -8.47 16.39 -21.98
CA VAL A 7 -7.55 15.56 -21.20
C VAL A 7 -6.14 15.80 -21.73
N GLN A 8 -5.25 16.24 -20.83
CA GLN A 8 -3.83 16.34 -21.07
C GLN A 8 -3.09 15.41 -20.12
N GLY A 9 -2.12 14.67 -20.66
CA GLY A 9 -1.23 13.82 -19.87
C GLY A 9 0.08 13.62 -20.62
N SER A 10 1.11 13.20 -19.89
CA SER A 10 2.37 12.79 -20.49
C SER A 10 2.81 11.46 -19.88
N TYR A 11 3.55 10.68 -20.65
CA TYR A 11 4.27 9.52 -20.13
C TYR A 11 5.74 9.58 -20.57
N ILE A 12 6.61 9.00 -19.75
CA ILE A 12 8.02 8.83 -20.06
C ILE A 12 8.18 7.40 -20.57
N ASP A 13 8.67 7.26 -21.79
CA ASP A 13 9.00 5.94 -22.32
C ASP A 13 10.22 5.40 -21.57
N ILE A 14 10.07 4.21 -21.00
CA ILE A 14 11.07 3.55 -20.17
C ILE A 14 12.24 2.98 -21.00
N HIS A 15 12.15 3.00 -22.33
CA HIS A 15 13.19 2.46 -23.22
C HIS A 15 14.19 3.52 -23.70
N ASP A 16 13.75 4.77 -23.88
CA ASP A 16 14.59 5.87 -24.40
C ASP A 16 14.48 7.18 -23.59
N ASN A 17 13.70 7.19 -22.50
CA ASN A 17 13.52 8.32 -21.60
C ASN A 17 12.91 9.56 -22.29
N GLU A 18 12.25 9.39 -23.44
CA GLU A 18 11.55 10.45 -24.15
C GLU A 18 10.19 10.75 -23.48
N THR A 19 9.86 12.03 -23.34
CA THR A 19 8.56 12.46 -22.79
C THR A 19 7.56 12.67 -23.91
N VAL A 20 6.54 11.82 -23.97
CA VAL A 20 5.47 11.91 -24.96
C VAL A 20 4.27 12.62 -24.34
N ASN A 21 3.85 13.73 -24.96
CA ASN A 21 2.67 14.50 -24.54
C ASN A 21 1.44 14.03 -25.33
N LEU A 22 0.41 13.59 -24.62
CA LEU A 22 -0.88 13.21 -25.17
C LEU A 22 -1.89 14.32 -24.91
N SER A 23 -2.50 14.83 -25.98
CA SER A 23 -3.64 15.73 -25.90
C SER A 23 -4.78 15.19 -26.74
N VAL A 24 -5.95 15.04 -26.12
CA VAL A 24 -7.19 14.63 -26.80
C VAL A 24 -8.18 15.76 -26.64
N SER A 25 -8.61 16.32 -27.78
CA SER A 25 -9.59 17.40 -27.87
C SER A 25 -10.90 16.85 -28.42
N GLY A 26 -12.00 16.99 -27.66
CA GLY A 26 -13.35 16.73 -28.16
C GLY A 26 -13.84 15.28 -28.11
N ALA A 27 -13.44 14.50 -27.11
CA ALA A 27 -13.96 13.13 -26.94
C ALA A 27 -15.38 13.12 -26.35
N GLU A 28 -16.32 12.50 -27.05
CA GLU A 28 -17.64 12.15 -26.50
C GLU A 28 -17.51 10.89 -25.63
N VAL A 29 -17.75 11.02 -24.33
CA VAL A 29 -17.62 9.90 -23.39
C VAL A 29 -18.87 9.03 -23.47
N ASN A 30 -18.75 7.84 -24.06
CA ASN A 30 -19.79 6.80 -23.99
C ASN A 30 -19.67 6.07 -22.64
N VAL A 31 -20.53 6.42 -21.68
CA VAL A 31 -20.51 5.92 -20.29
C VAL A 31 -21.17 4.55 -20.19
N ASP A 32 -20.71 3.57 -20.97
CA ASP A 32 -21.24 2.19 -20.85
C ASP A 32 -20.20 1.08 -20.85
N ARG A 33 -18.90 1.40 -20.93
CA ARG A 33 -17.86 0.36 -20.72
C ARG A 33 -16.48 0.91 -20.41
N ALA A 34 -16.35 1.69 -19.34
CA ALA A 34 -15.04 1.86 -18.72
C ALA A 34 -14.77 0.63 -17.85
N VAL A 35 -13.94 -0.30 -18.33
CA VAL A 35 -13.21 -1.21 -17.44
C VAL A 35 -12.17 -0.34 -16.74
N VAL A 36 -12.61 0.30 -15.65
CA VAL A 36 -11.73 1.02 -14.73
C VAL A 36 -10.84 -0.05 -14.08
N PRO A 37 -9.50 0.05 -14.14
CA PRO A 37 -8.67 -0.75 -13.25
C PRO A 37 -9.15 -0.47 -11.83
N ALA A 38 -9.54 -1.53 -11.13
CA ALA A 38 -10.11 -1.43 -9.80
C ALA A 38 -9.18 -0.62 -8.88
N GLY A 39 -9.69 0.48 -8.34
CA GLY A 39 -9.20 1.07 -7.10
C GLY A 39 -8.19 2.21 -7.20
N LYS A 40 -8.57 3.33 -7.84
CA LYS A 40 -8.25 4.64 -7.25
C LYS A 40 -9.55 5.21 -6.68
N GLU A 41 -9.97 4.68 -5.54
CA GLU A 41 -10.74 5.50 -4.61
C GLU A 41 -9.79 6.65 -4.23
N ALA A 42 -10.04 7.84 -4.76
CA ALA A 42 -9.33 9.04 -4.34
C ALA A 42 -9.80 9.39 -2.92
N SER A 43 -9.36 8.62 -1.93
CA SER A 43 -9.33 9.05 -0.54
C SER A 43 -8.36 10.23 -0.48
N VAL A 44 -8.78 11.34 0.12
CA VAL A 44 -7.89 12.44 0.53
C VAL A 44 -6.62 11.80 1.12
N GLY A 45 -5.50 11.89 0.39
CA GLY A 45 -4.30 11.13 0.73
C GLY A 45 -3.84 11.52 2.12
N LYS A 46 -3.70 10.54 3.02
CA LYS A 46 -3.13 10.78 4.35
C LYS A 46 -1.72 11.33 4.18
N SER A 47 -1.39 12.37 4.94
CA SER A 47 -0.05 12.96 4.90
C SER A 47 1.00 11.94 5.38
N GLU A 48 2.25 12.15 5.00
CA GLU A 48 3.34 11.26 5.43
C GLU A 48 3.49 11.30 6.96
N GLU A 49 3.19 12.42 7.61
CA GLU A 49 3.16 12.58 9.06
C GLU A 49 1.99 11.85 9.72
N GLU A 50 0.81 11.81 9.10
CA GLU A 50 -0.32 11.00 9.58
C GLU A 50 0.01 9.50 9.50
N ILE A 51 0.61 9.08 8.39
CA ILE A 51 1.05 7.69 8.21
C ILE A 51 2.14 7.34 9.22
N ALA A 52 3.15 8.20 9.39
CA ALA A 52 4.21 8.01 10.37
C ALA A 52 3.65 7.83 11.78
N ARG A 53 2.77 8.74 12.24
CA ARG A 53 2.13 8.63 13.56
C ARG A 53 1.33 7.35 13.72
N GLY A 54 0.56 6.98 12.70
CA GLY A 54 -0.23 5.75 12.73
C GLY A 54 0.62 4.49 12.83
N ILE A 55 1.79 4.46 12.19
CA ILE A 55 2.74 3.35 12.31
C ILE A 55 3.38 3.37 13.70
N GLU A 56 3.84 4.54 14.18
CA GLU A 56 4.50 4.71 15.48
C GLU A 56 3.64 4.21 16.65
N GLU A 57 2.34 4.56 16.66
CA GLU A 57 1.36 4.09 17.65
C GLU A 57 1.21 2.56 17.71
N LEU A 58 1.55 1.86 16.63
CA LEU A 58 1.44 0.41 16.54
C LEU A 58 2.73 -0.32 16.86
N MET A 59 3.86 0.38 16.97
CA MET A 59 5.16 -0.21 17.28
C MET A 59 5.17 -1.03 18.59
N PRO A 60 4.47 -0.63 19.67
CA PRO A 60 4.37 -1.47 20.88
C PRO A 60 3.70 -2.83 20.67
N LEU A 61 2.95 -3.02 19.56
CA LEU A 61 2.32 -4.31 19.22
C LEU A 61 3.30 -5.26 18.51
N PHE A 62 4.44 -4.75 18.05
CA PHE A 62 5.45 -5.55 17.37
C PHE A 62 6.23 -6.40 18.37
N THR A 63 6.42 -7.65 17.99
CA THR A 63 7.23 -8.65 18.70
C THR A 63 8.24 -9.32 17.77
N VAL A 64 8.09 -9.16 16.45
CA VAL A 64 8.99 -9.70 15.43
C VAL A 64 8.98 -8.83 14.17
N LYS A 65 10.11 -8.79 13.46
CA LYS A 65 10.25 -8.03 12.20
C LYS A 65 9.25 -8.44 11.09
N SER A 66 8.82 -9.70 11.04
CA SER A 66 7.88 -10.18 10.02
C SER A 66 6.48 -9.56 10.13
N GLN A 67 6.15 -8.84 11.20
CA GLN A 67 4.89 -8.12 11.34
C GLN A 67 4.80 -6.87 10.46
N TRP A 68 5.93 -6.39 9.93
CA TRP A 68 5.95 -5.32 8.93
C TRP A 68 5.13 -5.65 7.68
N VAL A 69 4.86 -6.93 7.38
CA VAL A 69 3.95 -7.34 6.29
C VAL A 69 2.54 -6.74 6.44
N ALA A 70 2.08 -6.51 7.68
CA ALA A 70 0.78 -5.89 7.96
C ALA A 70 0.76 -4.43 7.51
N ILE A 71 1.79 -3.68 7.91
CA ILE A 71 1.98 -2.28 7.53
C ILE A 71 2.17 -2.17 6.02
N TYR A 72 3.05 -3.00 5.46
CA TYR A 72 3.29 -3.09 4.03
C TYR A 72 1.98 -3.26 3.27
N ARG A 73 1.12 -4.22 3.65
CA ARG A 73 -0.09 -4.49 2.87
C ARG A 73 -1.08 -3.34 2.96
N VAL A 74 -1.31 -2.76 4.13
CA VAL A 74 -2.20 -1.60 4.26
C VAL A 74 -1.70 -0.42 3.41
N LEU A 75 -0.41 -0.10 3.47
CA LEU A 75 0.13 1.08 2.81
C LEU A 75 0.23 0.93 1.29
N VAL A 76 0.60 -0.26 0.80
CA VAL A 76 0.66 -0.54 -0.64
C VAL A 76 -0.76 -0.61 -1.21
N ASP A 77 -1.67 -1.29 -0.52
CA ASP A 77 -3.00 -1.54 -1.06
C ASP A 77 -3.91 -0.29 -1.05
N PHE A 78 -3.71 0.64 -0.11
CA PHE A 78 -4.63 1.77 0.09
C PHE A 78 -3.98 3.16 0.01
N TYR A 79 -2.67 3.27 0.25
CA TYR A 79 -2.00 4.57 0.40
C TYR A 79 -0.90 4.82 -0.64
N GLY A 80 -0.79 3.95 -1.67
CA GLY A 80 0.12 4.15 -2.80
C GLY A 80 1.60 4.06 -2.44
N TRP A 81 1.94 3.34 -1.38
CA TRP A 81 3.35 3.09 -1.03
C TRP A 81 4.01 2.12 -2.01
N PRO A 82 5.36 2.09 -2.09
CA PRO A 82 6.07 1.24 -3.02
C PRO A 82 5.70 -0.24 -2.86
N GLY A 83 5.29 -0.88 -3.95
CA GLY A 83 5.00 -2.33 -3.98
C GLY A 83 6.27 -3.18 -3.91
N GLU A 84 7.40 -2.68 -4.44
CA GLU A 84 8.69 -3.35 -4.30
C GLU A 84 9.17 -3.31 -2.84
N LEU A 85 9.36 -4.49 -2.23
CA LEU A 85 9.66 -4.61 -0.80
C LEU A 85 10.94 -3.88 -0.39
N THR A 86 11.96 -3.86 -1.25
CA THR A 86 13.21 -3.13 -0.99
C THR A 86 12.95 -1.63 -0.91
N ALA A 87 12.20 -1.07 -1.87
CA ALA A 87 11.83 0.33 -1.88
C ALA A 87 10.90 0.69 -0.71
N PHE A 88 10.01 -0.23 -0.33
CA PHE A 88 9.16 -0.07 0.85
C PHE A 88 9.99 0.06 2.13
N CYS A 89 10.92 -0.86 2.40
CA CYS A 89 11.71 -0.76 3.62
C CYS A 89 12.66 0.44 3.60
N GLN A 90 13.25 0.79 2.45
CA GLN A 90 14.03 2.04 2.31
C GLN A 90 13.20 3.27 2.66
N ARG A 91 11.95 3.33 2.23
CA ARG A 91 11.03 4.43 2.60
C ARG A 91 10.69 4.40 4.09
N ALA A 92 10.42 3.22 4.65
CA ALA A 92 10.13 3.07 6.08
C ALA A 92 11.31 3.50 6.97
N GLU A 93 12.55 3.31 6.50
CA GLU A 93 13.77 3.77 7.18
C GLU A 93 13.87 5.30 7.25
N GLN A 94 13.20 6.04 6.35
CA GLN A 94 13.18 7.51 6.38
C GLN A 94 12.13 8.07 7.37
N LEU A 95 11.34 7.22 8.02
CA LEU A 95 10.35 7.68 8.99
C LEU A 95 11.03 8.28 10.25
N PRO A 96 10.50 9.34 10.86
CA PRO A 96 11.16 10.06 11.96
C PRO A 96 11.55 9.19 13.17
N PHE A 97 10.78 8.14 13.45
CA PHE A 97 11.00 7.24 14.58
C PHE A 97 11.79 5.97 14.22
N SER A 98 12.21 5.80 12.96
CA SER A 98 12.79 4.54 12.44
C SER A 98 14.02 4.09 13.23
N HIS A 99 14.84 5.05 13.69
CA HIS A 99 16.06 4.79 14.46
C HIS A 99 15.81 4.27 15.89
N ALA A 100 14.61 4.45 16.43
CA ALA A 100 14.25 4.05 17.79
C ALA A 100 13.54 2.68 17.85
N LEU A 101 13.44 1.98 16.73
CA LEU A 101 12.67 0.74 16.64
C LEU A 101 13.45 -0.48 17.11
N ASP A 102 12.87 -1.24 18.03
CA ASP A 102 13.34 -2.59 18.39
C ASP A 102 13.21 -3.58 17.21
N TYR A 103 12.22 -3.35 16.34
CA TYR A 103 11.93 -4.18 15.17
C TYR A 103 11.90 -3.34 13.90
N PRO A 104 13.06 -2.90 13.36
CA PRO A 104 13.12 -2.11 12.14
C PRO A 104 12.60 -2.90 10.93
N CYS A 105 12.13 -2.20 9.89
CA CYS A 105 11.70 -2.82 8.63
C CYS A 105 12.87 -3.60 8.05
N ASP A 106 12.61 -4.86 7.69
CA ASP A 106 13.64 -5.77 7.22
C ASP A 106 13.10 -6.57 6.04
N TYR A 107 13.67 -6.33 4.87
CA TYR A 107 13.27 -6.97 3.62
C TYR A 107 13.19 -8.50 3.76
N GLN A 108 14.22 -9.12 4.35
CA GLN A 108 14.28 -10.58 4.44
C GLN A 108 13.22 -11.12 5.41
N ALA A 109 12.98 -10.42 6.52
CA ALA A 109 11.97 -10.83 7.49
C ALA A 109 10.54 -10.67 6.95
N VAL A 110 10.27 -9.62 6.18
CA VAL A 110 8.98 -9.39 5.53
C VAL A 110 8.75 -10.40 4.40
N GLN A 111 9.77 -10.65 3.57
CA GLN A 111 9.70 -11.64 2.50
C GLN A 111 9.45 -13.06 3.04
N LYS A 112 10.03 -13.40 4.20
CA LYS A 112 9.86 -14.70 4.86
C LYS A 112 8.54 -14.84 5.63
N ALA A 113 7.61 -13.90 5.55
CA ALA A 113 6.31 -14.01 6.20
C ALA A 113 5.58 -15.28 5.71
N LYS A 114 5.62 -16.33 6.54
CA LYS A 114 5.38 -17.75 6.19
C LYS A 114 3.99 -18.10 5.66
N ASN A 115 3.10 -17.13 5.55
CA ASN A 115 1.66 -17.37 5.43
C ASN A 115 1.12 -16.99 4.04
N GLY A 116 1.94 -16.60 3.06
CA GLY A 116 1.46 -16.21 1.72
C GLY A 116 0.52 -14.98 1.72
N ILE A 117 0.35 -14.33 2.88
CA ILE A 117 -0.41 -13.09 3.05
C ILE A 117 0.30 -11.90 2.44
N LEU A 118 1.63 -12.02 2.29
CA LEU A 118 2.40 -11.08 1.52
C LEU A 118 1.93 -11.04 0.07
N ASP A 119 1.40 -12.10 -0.51
CA ASP A 119 1.00 -12.08 -1.93
C ASP A 119 -0.46 -11.68 -2.14
N LYS A 120 -1.19 -11.37 -1.05
CA LYS A 120 -2.63 -11.10 -1.10
C LYS A 120 -2.93 -9.69 -0.60
N HIS A 121 -3.76 -8.98 -1.36
CA HIS A 121 -4.36 -7.75 -0.91
C HIS A 121 -5.10 -7.96 0.42
N TYR A 122 -4.93 -7.02 1.35
CA TYR A 122 -5.55 -6.94 2.67
C TYR A 122 -7.03 -7.29 2.70
N LYS A 123 -7.83 -6.80 1.73
CA LYS A 123 -9.28 -7.08 1.65
C LYS A 123 -9.60 -8.58 1.59
N HIS A 124 -8.66 -9.42 1.16
CA HIS A 124 -8.84 -10.87 1.07
C HIS A 124 -8.30 -11.65 2.26
N TRP A 125 -7.74 -10.98 3.27
CA TRP A 125 -7.19 -11.63 4.46
C TRP A 125 -8.27 -12.33 5.30
N GLU A 126 -9.54 -11.90 5.22
CA GLU A 126 -10.66 -12.55 5.90
C GLU A 126 -10.97 -13.94 5.34
N SER A 127 -10.67 -14.18 4.07
CA SER A 127 -10.86 -15.49 3.41
C SER A 127 -9.74 -16.49 3.72
N PHE A 128 -8.78 -16.12 4.56
CA PHE A 128 -7.61 -16.93 4.82
C PHE A 128 -7.94 -18.07 5.82
N SER A 129 -8.01 -19.30 5.31
CA SER A 129 -8.17 -20.51 6.14
C SER A 129 -6.84 -20.84 6.82
N LEU A 130 -6.75 -20.58 8.12
CA LEU A 130 -5.54 -20.79 8.91
C LEU A 130 -5.53 -22.23 9.45
N THR A 131 -4.51 -23.02 9.10
CA THR A 131 -4.16 -24.21 9.87
C THR A 131 -3.46 -23.79 11.18
N ASP A 132 -3.62 -24.56 12.26
CA ASP A 132 -3.39 -24.10 13.65
C ASP A 132 -2.03 -23.44 13.96
N LYS A 133 -0.94 -23.80 13.28
CA LYS A 133 0.40 -23.20 13.51
C LYS A 133 0.61 -21.85 12.83
N VAL A 134 -0.20 -21.53 11.83
CA VAL A 134 -0.21 -20.24 11.10
C VAL A 134 -0.96 -19.17 11.92
N ASN A 135 -1.76 -19.61 12.90
CA ASN A 135 -2.84 -18.85 13.50
C ASN A 135 -2.38 -17.68 14.39
N THR A 136 -1.34 -17.85 15.22
CA THR A 136 -0.92 -16.80 16.18
C THR A 136 -0.19 -15.64 15.52
N CYS A 137 0.74 -15.93 14.58
CA CYS A 137 1.49 -14.91 13.85
C CYS A 137 0.55 -14.12 12.92
N PHE A 138 -0.35 -14.82 12.21
CA PHE A 138 -1.35 -14.17 11.37
C PHE A 138 -2.32 -13.30 12.17
N SER A 139 -2.85 -13.80 13.30
CA SER A 139 -3.80 -13.02 14.11
C SER A 139 -3.21 -11.69 14.56
N ARG A 140 -1.92 -11.66 14.92
CA ARG A 140 -1.26 -10.41 15.30
C ARG A 140 -0.98 -9.49 14.11
N GLN A 141 -0.59 -10.04 12.96
CA GLN A 141 -0.44 -9.26 11.72
C GLN A 141 -1.78 -8.64 11.29
N LYS A 142 -2.87 -9.40 11.36
CA LYS A 142 -4.22 -8.91 11.07
C LYS A 142 -4.64 -7.81 12.04
N LEU A 143 -4.41 -8.00 13.34
CA LEU A 143 -4.69 -6.96 14.35
C LEU A 143 -3.95 -5.64 14.07
N ILE A 144 -2.66 -5.71 13.72
CA ILE A 144 -1.85 -4.54 13.38
C ILE A 144 -2.43 -3.84 12.14
N ALA A 145 -2.75 -4.60 11.09
CA ALA A 145 -3.32 -4.06 9.86
C ALA A 145 -4.70 -3.42 10.08
N ASP A 146 -5.60 -4.08 10.82
CA ASP A 146 -6.93 -3.55 11.17
C ASP A 146 -6.82 -2.22 11.94
N ARG A 147 -5.89 -2.14 12.89
CA ARG A 147 -5.67 -0.91 13.67
C ARG A 147 -5.09 0.21 12.83
N LEU A 148 -4.11 -0.09 11.96
CA LEU A 148 -3.55 0.91 11.06
C LEU A 148 -4.61 1.47 10.11
N LEU A 149 -5.41 0.58 9.51
CA LEU A 149 -6.49 0.97 8.61
C LEU A 149 -7.56 1.79 9.33
N THR A 150 -7.86 1.47 10.59
CA THR A 150 -8.79 2.25 11.42
C THR A 150 -8.22 3.63 11.75
N PHE A 151 -6.93 3.71 12.09
CA PHE A 151 -6.26 4.98 12.40
C PHE A 151 -6.22 5.93 11.19
N LEU A 152 -5.99 5.36 10.00
CA LEU A 152 -5.81 6.13 8.76
C LEU A 152 -7.11 6.38 7.98
N ARG A 153 -8.28 5.92 8.47
CA ARG A 153 -9.59 6.30 7.92
C ARG A 153 -10.05 7.63 8.51
#